data_AF-A0A970YTN9-F1
#
_entry.id   AF-A0A970YTN9-F1
#
_cell.length_a   1.000
_cell.length_b   1.000
_cell.length_c   1.000
_cell.angle_alpha   90.00
_cell.angle_beta   90.00
_cell.angle_gamma   90.00
#
_symmetry.space_group_name_H-M   'P 1'
#
loop_
_entity.id
_entity.type
_entity.pdbx_description
1 polymer ?
#
loop_
_entity_poly.entity_id
_entity_poly.type
_entity_poly.pdbx_seq_one_letter_code
_entity_poly.pdbx_strand_id
1 'polypeptide(L)'
;MKRLCFLLFLMISVTWAQKNINQKLVTDFITAAHLEKSLNEFKTSFWNDFSQSYIDLFDSAGVKAKFDSSFSKAVLDSITNSIVVNNYNEAAFRTYIAWIQSPLGKKFTHLDTAYALQEHKNLIAATALKIYKKQLTGRTVKYIEEMVETINLNDYMLEMVVSVSDKIFTELSVKFTKSQIDNYKKLRTQMKQRMEEIRPLTKSTLMANMYYSYKDLRYSEFDEILNFYNSVSGKLYISVSKKVTEAAVKKCITDFLKSVAKNSVTE
;
A
#
# COMPACT_ATOMS: atom_id res chain seq x y z
N MET A 1 6.59 51.83 -2.81
CA MET A 1 5.42 51.00 -2.45
C MET A 1 4.79 50.25 -3.63
N LYS A 2 4.40 50.88 -4.75
CA LYS A 2 3.69 50.20 -5.86
C LYS A 2 4.41 48.98 -6.48
N ARG A 3 5.75 48.98 -6.58
CA ARG A 3 6.54 47.83 -7.09
C ARG A 3 6.64 46.65 -6.11
N LEU A 4 6.54 46.90 -4.80
CA LEU A 4 6.59 45.86 -3.76
C LEU A 4 5.27 45.08 -3.70
N CYS A 5 4.12 45.78 -3.82
CA CYS A 5 2.81 45.15 -3.89
C CYS A 5 2.63 44.28 -5.15
N PHE A 6 3.23 44.65 -6.28
CA PHE A 6 3.16 43.89 -7.52
C PHE A 6 3.95 42.56 -7.45
N LEU A 7 5.12 42.57 -6.80
CA LEU A 7 5.93 41.37 -6.55
C LEU A 7 5.25 40.42 -5.54
N LEU A 8 4.62 40.95 -4.50
CA LEU A 8 3.83 40.15 -3.55
C LEU A 8 2.61 39.51 -4.23
N PHE A 9 1.93 40.23 -5.12
CA PHE A 9 0.79 39.68 -5.88
C PHE A 9 1.22 38.56 -6.83
N LEU A 10 2.36 38.70 -7.51
CA LEU A 10 2.95 37.65 -8.34
C LEU A 10 3.35 36.42 -7.51
N MET A 11 4.00 36.60 -6.37
CA MET A 11 4.38 35.49 -5.47
C MET A 11 3.15 34.75 -4.90
N ILE A 12 2.08 35.46 -4.58
CA ILE A 12 0.81 34.86 -4.12
C ILE A 12 0.13 34.08 -5.26
N SER A 13 0.13 34.61 -6.49
CA SER A 13 -0.45 33.93 -7.66
C SER A 13 0.33 32.67 -8.06
N VAL A 14 1.67 32.71 -7.98
CA VAL A 14 2.53 31.55 -8.28
C VAL A 14 2.40 30.48 -7.21
N THR A 15 2.33 30.85 -5.93
CA THR A 15 2.12 29.87 -4.84
C THR A 15 0.72 29.25 -4.86
N TRP A 16 -0.33 30.03 -5.20
CA TRP A 16 -1.68 29.49 -5.40
C TRP A 16 -1.77 28.57 -6.63
N ALA A 17 -1.20 28.98 -7.77
CA ALA A 17 -1.18 28.15 -8.97
C ALA A 17 -0.39 26.86 -8.73
N GLN A 18 0.78 26.92 -8.08
CA GLN A 18 1.58 25.76 -7.72
C GLN A 18 0.82 24.83 -6.75
N LYS A 19 0.14 25.39 -5.74
CA LYS A 19 -0.68 24.62 -4.79
C LYS A 19 -1.83 23.89 -5.49
N ASN A 20 -2.53 24.56 -6.41
CA ASN A 20 -3.64 23.95 -7.17
C ASN A 20 -3.16 22.89 -8.17
N ILE A 21 -2.04 23.12 -8.86
CA ILE A 21 -1.41 22.15 -9.75
C ILE A 21 -0.98 20.90 -8.96
N ASN A 22 -0.37 21.10 -7.79
CA ASN A 22 0.04 20.01 -6.91
C ASN A 22 -1.16 19.20 -6.40
N GLN A 23 -2.25 19.86 -5.99
CA GLN A 23 -3.47 19.16 -5.53
C GLN A 23 -4.13 18.33 -6.62
N LYS A 24 -4.23 18.86 -7.85
CA LYS A 24 -4.77 18.11 -8.98
C LYS A 24 -3.89 16.90 -9.29
N LEU A 25 -2.57 17.08 -9.35
CA LEU A 25 -1.64 15.98 -9.60
C LEU A 25 -1.72 14.89 -8.53
N VAL A 26 -1.84 15.28 -7.25
CA VAL A 26 -2.04 14.35 -6.13
C VAL A 26 -3.34 13.57 -6.27
N THR A 27 -4.43 14.24 -6.63
CA THR A 27 -5.74 13.59 -6.84
C THR A 27 -5.70 12.62 -8.02
N ASP A 28 -5.11 13.05 -9.14
CA ASP A 28 -4.93 12.23 -10.34
C ASP A 28 -4.05 11.01 -10.02
N PHE A 29 -3.00 11.18 -9.21
CA PHE A 29 -2.14 10.09 -8.75
C PHE A 29 -2.86 9.09 -7.84
N ILE A 30 -3.59 9.56 -6.81
CA ILE A 30 -4.37 8.67 -5.91
C ILE A 30 -5.33 7.80 -6.73
N THR A 31 -6.01 8.43 -7.69
CA THR A 31 -6.98 7.77 -8.57
C THR A 31 -6.30 6.76 -9.48
N ALA A 32 -5.24 7.18 -10.18
CA ALA A 32 -4.45 6.34 -11.08
C ALA A 32 -3.83 5.12 -10.37
N ALA A 33 -3.34 5.33 -9.15
CA ALA A 33 -2.65 4.31 -8.36
C ALA A 33 -3.60 3.45 -7.53
N HIS A 34 -4.92 3.68 -7.61
CA HIS A 34 -5.95 2.96 -6.86
C HIS A 34 -5.70 2.93 -5.34
N LEU A 35 -5.02 3.94 -4.80
CA LEU A 35 -4.56 3.93 -3.40
C LEU A 35 -5.73 3.90 -2.40
N GLU A 36 -6.87 4.49 -2.77
CA GLU A 36 -8.08 4.43 -1.95
C GLU A 36 -8.65 3.01 -1.87
N LYS A 37 -8.65 2.28 -3.00
CA LYS A 37 -9.10 0.88 -3.03
C LYS A 37 -8.18 0.01 -2.18
N SER A 38 -6.87 0.12 -2.36
CA SER A 38 -5.88 -0.62 -1.57
C SER A 38 -5.98 -0.32 -0.08
N LEU A 39 -6.20 0.95 0.30
CA LEU A 39 -6.41 1.33 1.70
C LEU A 39 -7.69 0.70 2.27
N ASN A 40 -8.78 0.61 1.49
CA ASN A 40 -10.03 0.00 1.93
C ASN A 40 -9.95 -1.54 2.04
N GLU A 41 -9.24 -2.20 1.13
CA GLU A 41 -8.95 -3.64 1.20
C GLU A 41 -8.09 -3.97 2.42
N PHE A 42 -7.05 -3.15 2.67
CA PHE A 42 -6.23 -3.25 3.87
C PHE A 42 -7.08 -3.01 5.13
N LYS A 43 -7.90 -1.96 5.16
CA LYS A 43 -8.80 -1.63 6.28
C LYS A 43 -9.68 -2.82 6.64
N THR A 44 -10.28 -3.46 5.64
CA THR A 44 -11.15 -4.62 5.84
C THR A 44 -10.39 -5.81 6.43
N SER A 45 -9.24 -6.16 5.82
CA SER A 45 -8.40 -7.27 6.28
C SER A 45 -7.87 -7.03 7.70
N PHE A 46 -7.33 -5.84 7.93
CA PHE A 46 -6.81 -5.43 9.23
C PHE A 46 -7.88 -5.48 10.32
N TRP A 47 -9.10 -5.02 10.05
CA TRP A 47 -10.18 -5.07 11.05
C TRP A 47 -10.50 -6.51 11.46
N ASN A 48 -10.56 -7.43 10.49
CA ASN A 48 -10.83 -8.84 10.77
C ASN A 48 -9.74 -9.43 11.69
N ASP A 49 -8.47 -9.20 11.37
CA ASP A 49 -7.35 -9.71 12.17
C ASP A 49 -7.28 -9.02 13.55
N PHE A 50 -7.48 -7.71 13.58
CA PHE A 50 -7.43 -6.90 14.78
C PHE A 50 -8.55 -7.28 15.76
N SER A 51 -9.78 -7.39 15.26
CA SER A 51 -10.94 -7.70 16.10
C SER A 51 -10.84 -9.11 16.71
N GLN A 52 -10.28 -10.07 15.98
CA GLN A 52 -10.04 -11.41 16.52
C GLN A 52 -8.93 -11.44 17.57
N SER A 53 -7.93 -10.56 17.46
CA SER A 53 -6.71 -10.65 18.27
C SER A 53 -6.67 -9.70 19.47
N TYR A 54 -7.33 -8.54 19.36
CA TYR A 54 -7.09 -7.40 20.25
C TYR A 54 -8.35 -6.70 20.76
N ILE A 55 -9.56 -7.07 20.31
CA ILE A 55 -10.77 -6.33 20.66
C ILE A 55 -11.02 -6.30 22.18
N ASP A 56 -10.70 -7.40 22.85
CA ASP A 56 -10.89 -7.58 24.30
C ASP A 56 -10.00 -6.65 25.14
N LEU A 57 -9.01 -5.98 24.53
CA LEU A 57 -8.17 -4.98 25.19
C LEU A 57 -8.84 -3.60 25.31
N PHE A 58 -10.04 -3.47 24.75
CA PHE A 58 -10.77 -2.22 24.63
C PHE A 58 -12.22 -2.38 25.11
N ASP A 59 -12.77 -1.30 25.65
CA ASP A 59 -14.22 -1.20 25.82
C ASP A 59 -14.86 -1.23 24.43
N SER A 60 -15.71 -2.24 24.20
CA SER A 60 -16.31 -2.55 22.91
C SER A 60 -17.17 -1.41 22.32
N ALA A 61 -17.64 -0.48 23.16
CA ALA A 61 -18.49 0.63 22.73
C ALA A 61 -17.77 1.57 21.74
N GLY A 62 -18.20 1.53 20.47
CA GLY A 62 -17.75 2.48 19.45
C GLY A 62 -16.35 2.23 18.88
N VAL A 63 -15.66 1.13 19.22
CA VAL A 63 -14.33 0.79 18.66
C VAL A 63 -14.37 0.70 17.14
N LYS A 64 -15.39 0.05 16.58
CA LYS A 64 -15.57 -0.05 15.12
C LYS A 64 -15.73 1.32 14.47
N ALA A 65 -16.55 2.21 15.06
CA ALA A 65 -16.77 3.55 14.52
C ALA A 65 -15.49 4.39 14.53
N LYS A 66 -14.71 4.31 15.62
CA LYS A 66 -13.40 4.96 15.72
C LYS A 66 -12.41 4.40 14.70
N PHE A 67 -12.38 3.07 14.54
CA PHE A 67 -11.61 2.42 13.49
C PHE A 67 -11.99 2.94 12.10
N ASP A 68 -13.29 2.98 11.79
CA ASP A 68 -13.77 3.46 10.50
C ASP A 68 -13.41 4.91 10.23
N SER A 69 -13.51 5.77 11.24
CA SER A 69 -13.14 7.19 11.12
C SER A 69 -11.64 7.42 10.93
N SER A 70 -10.81 6.51 11.43
CA SER A 70 -9.34 6.61 11.35
C SER A 70 -8.82 6.21 9.97
N PHE A 71 -9.57 5.36 9.24
CA PHE A 71 -9.30 5.01 7.85
C PHE A 71 -10.17 5.85 6.91
N SER A 72 -9.83 7.13 6.80
CA SER A 72 -10.55 8.10 5.96
C SER A 72 -9.73 8.55 4.75
N LYS A 73 -10.43 8.94 3.68
CA LYS A 73 -9.81 9.54 2.47
C LYS A 73 -8.97 10.78 2.80
N ALA A 74 -9.36 11.55 3.81
CA ALA A 74 -8.61 12.74 4.24
C ALA A 74 -7.19 12.42 4.71
N VAL A 75 -6.99 11.28 5.40
CA VAL A 75 -5.65 10.81 5.81
C VAL A 75 -4.81 10.47 4.58
N LEU A 76 -5.39 9.75 3.62
CA LEU A 76 -4.72 9.40 2.36
C LEU A 76 -4.35 10.66 1.56
N ASP A 77 -5.27 11.61 1.41
CA ASP A 77 -5.06 12.87 0.69
C ASP A 77 -3.92 13.67 1.33
N SER A 78 -3.91 13.81 2.67
CA SER A 78 -2.87 14.54 3.39
C SER A 78 -1.48 13.91 3.23
N ILE A 79 -1.39 12.58 3.35
CA ILE A 79 -0.12 11.85 3.28
C ILE A 79 0.41 11.85 1.86
N THR A 80 -0.47 11.60 0.88
CA THR A 80 -0.09 11.63 -0.52
C THR A 80 0.38 13.03 -0.91
N ASN A 81 -0.32 14.08 -0.48
CA ASN A 81 0.12 15.44 -0.72
C ASN A 81 1.51 15.71 -0.13
N SER A 82 1.75 15.30 1.13
CA SER A 82 3.07 15.48 1.74
C SER A 82 4.17 14.71 0.99
N ILE A 83 3.93 13.46 0.57
CA ILE A 83 4.96 12.63 -0.06
C ILE A 83 5.18 13.05 -1.51
N VAL A 84 4.13 13.32 -2.27
CA VAL A 84 4.21 13.76 -3.68
C VAL A 84 4.86 15.14 -3.77
N VAL A 85 4.55 16.07 -2.87
CA VAL A 85 5.19 17.40 -2.84
C VAL A 85 6.68 17.29 -2.47
N ASN A 86 7.04 16.40 -1.55
CA ASN A 86 8.44 16.22 -1.12
C ASN A 86 9.30 15.36 -2.07
N ASN A 87 8.67 14.57 -2.95
CA ASN A 87 9.35 13.73 -3.95
C ASN A 87 8.98 14.18 -5.37
N TYR A 88 8.70 15.48 -5.53
CA TYR A 88 8.06 16.02 -6.73
C TYR A 88 8.95 15.92 -7.97
N ASN A 89 8.54 15.07 -8.90
CA ASN A 89 8.99 15.11 -10.28
C ASN A 89 7.74 15.13 -11.17
N GLU A 90 7.28 16.33 -11.51
CA GLU A 90 6.05 16.55 -12.28
C GLU A 90 6.03 15.75 -13.58
N ALA A 91 7.14 15.75 -14.32
CA ALA A 91 7.25 15.07 -15.60
C ALA A 91 7.07 13.56 -15.45
N ALA A 92 7.67 12.96 -14.43
CA ALA A 92 7.54 11.54 -14.15
C ALA A 92 6.11 11.16 -13.72
N PHE A 93 5.47 11.95 -12.85
CA PHE A 93 4.07 11.73 -12.47
C PHE A 93 3.11 11.89 -13.66
N ARG A 94 3.30 12.90 -14.51
CA ARG A 94 2.51 13.06 -15.74
C ARG A 94 2.70 11.90 -16.71
N THR A 95 3.93 11.39 -16.83
CA THR A 95 4.21 10.20 -17.65
C THR A 95 3.49 8.97 -17.12
N TYR A 96 3.49 8.75 -15.81
CA TYR A 96 2.72 7.68 -15.18
C TYR A 96 1.22 7.83 -15.42
N ILE A 97 0.66 9.03 -15.19
CA ILE A 97 -0.76 9.30 -15.43
C ILE A 97 -1.12 9.09 -16.91
N ALA A 98 -0.25 9.49 -17.85
CA ALA A 98 -0.46 9.22 -19.26
C ALA A 98 -0.42 7.70 -19.57
N TRP A 99 0.52 6.97 -18.97
CA TRP A 99 0.65 5.53 -19.14
C TRP A 99 -0.58 4.78 -18.62
N ILE A 100 -1.07 5.09 -17.41
CA ILE A 100 -2.25 4.42 -16.85
C ILE A 100 -3.51 4.69 -17.68
N GLN A 101 -3.59 5.86 -18.33
CA GLN A 101 -4.72 6.25 -19.17
C GLN A 101 -4.65 5.67 -20.59
N SER A 102 -3.51 5.07 -20.97
CA SER A 102 -3.36 4.36 -22.24
C SER A 102 -4.28 3.13 -22.31
N PRO A 103 -4.55 2.59 -23.52
CA PRO A 103 -5.34 1.36 -23.65
C PRO A 103 -4.78 0.20 -22.81
N LEU A 104 -3.45 0.02 -22.81
CA LEU A 104 -2.79 -1.03 -22.03
C LEU A 104 -2.87 -0.73 -20.52
N GLY A 105 -2.62 0.50 -20.09
CA GLY A 105 -2.74 0.90 -18.69
C GLY A 105 -4.14 0.65 -18.13
N LYS A 106 -5.18 1.01 -18.88
CA LYS A 106 -6.58 0.74 -18.51
C LYS A 106 -6.89 -0.75 -18.45
N LYS A 107 -6.41 -1.54 -19.43
CA LYS A 107 -6.54 -3.01 -19.41
C LYS A 107 -5.87 -3.59 -18.18
N PHE A 108 -4.64 -3.17 -17.88
CA PHE A 108 -3.86 -3.61 -16.73
C PHE A 108 -4.59 -3.30 -15.41
N THR A 109 -5.02 -2.06 -15.22
CA THR A 109 -5.85 -1.64 -14.07
C THR A 109 -7.12 -2.47 -13.91
N HIS A 110 -7.83 -2.73 -15.00
CA HIS A 110 -9.05 -3.53 -14.95
C HIS A 110 -8.75 -4.97 -14.50
N LEU A 111 -7.71 -5.59 -15.07
CA LEU A 111 -7.28 -6.93 -14.68
C LEU A 111 -6.84 -7.01 -13.21
N ASP A 112 -6.11 -5.99 -12.74
CA ASP A 112 -5.64 -5.93 -11.36
C ASP A 112 -6.80 -5.84 -10.34
N THR A 113 -7.91 -5.22 -10.75
CA THR A 113 -9.09 -5.04 -9.88
C THR A 113 -10.11 -6.17 -10.01
N ALA A 114 -10.22 -6.82 -11.17
CA ALA A 114 -11.22 -7.85 -11.46
C ALA A 114 -10.94 -9.19 -10.76
N TYR A 115 -9.66 -9.58 -10.63
CA TYR A 115 -9.29 -10.90 -10.10
C TYR A 115 -9.11 -10.95 -8.57
N ALA A 116 -9.42 -9.85 -7.86
CA ALA A 116 -9.44 -9.79 -6.40
C ALA A 116 -10.66 -10.49 -5.75
N LEU A 117 -11.46 -11.24 -6.52
CA LEU A 117 -12.70 -11.85 -6.04
C LEU A 117 -12.44 -13.12 -5.20
N GLN A 118 -13.19 -13.23 -4.10
CA GLN A 118 -13.08 -14.31 -3.10
C GLN A 118 -13.29 -15.72 -3.67
N GLU A 119 -13.97 -15.83 -4.81
CA GLU A 119 -14.23 -17.08 -5.53
C GLU A 119 -12.98 -17.77 -6.09
N HIS A 120 -11.84 -17.07 -6.18
CA HIS A 120 -10.60 -17.63 -6.69
C HIS A 120 -9.60 -18.08 -5.62
N LYS A 121 -9.89 -17.94 -4.32
CA LYS A 121 -8.94 -18.24 -3.23
C LYS A 121 -8.34 -19.65 -3.32
N ASN A 122 -9.19 -20.66 -3.56
CA ASN A 122 -8.75 -22.05 -3.68
C ASN A 122 -7.88 -22.28 -4.93
N LEU A 123 -8.23 -21.62 -6.05
CA LEU A 123 -7.49 -21.70 -7.30
C LEU A 123 -6.12 -21.03 -7.19
N ILE A 124 -6.06 -19.87 -6.53
CA ILE A 124 -4.82 -19.15 -6.23
C ILE A 124 -3.92 -20.01 -5.34
N ALA A 125 -4.45 -20.62 -4.27
CA ALA A 125 -3.68 -21.50 -3.39
C ALA A 125 -3.10 -22.72 -4.13
N ALA A 126 -3.92 -23.38 -4.97
CA ALA A 126 -3.46 -24.51 -5.78
C ALA A 126 -2.38 -24.09 -6.79
N THR A 127 -2.52 -22.92 -7.42
CA THR A 127 -1.53 -22.39 -8.36
C THR A 127 -0.25 -21.96 -7.65
N ALA A 128 -0.35 -21.33 -6.49
CA ALA A 128 0.80 -20.99 -5.64
C ALA A 128 1.61 -22.24 -5.29
N LEU A 129 0.93 -23.34 -4.94
CA LEU A 129 1.60 -24.62 -4.67
C LEU A 129 2.32 -25.17 -5.90
N LYS A 130 1.71 -25.07 -7.09
CA LYS A 130 2.34 -25.50 -8.35
C LYS A 130 3.56 -24.64 -8.68
N ILE A 131 3.49 -23.32 -8.49
CA ILE A 131 4.63 -22.41 -8.68
C ILE A 131 5.75 -22.74 -7.68
N TYR A 132 5.42 -22.86 -6.39
CA TYR A 132 6.36 -23.19 -5.33
C TYR A 132 7.10 -24.51 -5.59
N LYS A 133 6.36 -25.55 -6.02
CA LYS A 133 6.91 -26.86 -6.39
C LYS A 133 7.57 -26.89 -7.78
N LYS A 134 7.65 -25.75 -8.48
CA LYS A 134 8.17 -25.64 -9.86
C LYS A 134 7.45 -26.53 -10.88
N GLN A 135 6.18 -26.85 -10.63
CA GLN A 135 5.31 -27.67 -11.47
C GLN A 135 4.54 -26.85 -12.52
N LEU A 136 4.39 -25.53 -12.29
CA LEU A 136 3.86 -24.60 -13.29
C LEU A 136 5.04 -23.85 -13.92
N THR A 137 5.24 -24.04 -15.22
CA THR A 137 6.32 -23.41 -15.99
C THR A 137 5.75 -22.79 -17.27
N GLY A 138 6.54 -21.96 -17.95
CA GLY A 138 6.15 -21.33 -19.21
C GLY A 138 6.47 -19.84 -19.26
N ARG A 139 6.16 -19.22 -20.40
CA ARG A 139 6.54 -17.83 -20.66
C ARG A 139 5.82 -16.84 -19.74
N THR A 140 4.53 -17.05 -19.50
CA THR A 140 3.72 -16.23 -18.57
C THR A 140 4.29 -16.26 -17.14
N VAL A 141 4.71 -17.44 -16.65
CA VAL A 141 5.32 -17.57 -15.31
C VAL A 141 6.61 -16.76 -15.22
N LYS A 142 7.46 -16.82 -16.26
CA LYS A 142 8.70 -16.03 -16.30
C LYS A 142 8.44 -14.52 -16.30
N TYR A 143 7.47 -14.06 -17.09
CA TYR A 143 7.10 -12.64 -17.09
C TYR A 143 6.60 -12.17 -15.71
N ILE A 144 5.80 -12.99 -15.03
CA ILE A 144 5.32 -12.66 -13.69
C ILE A 144 6.44 -12.66 -12.67
N GLU A 145 7.36 -13.63 -12.75
CA GLU A 145 8.54 -13.65 -11.89
C GLU A 145 9.36 -12.37 -12.06
N GLU A 146 9.65 -11.98 -13.30
CA GLU A 146 10.38 -10.75 -13.63
C GLU A 146 9.63 -9.50 -13.16
N MET A 147 8.29 -9.47 -13.29
CA MET A 147 7.49 -8.36 -12.76
C MET A 147 7.63 -8.27 -11.24
N VAL A 148 7.47 -9.38 -10.50
CA VAL A 148 7.59 -9.42 -9.02
C VAL A 148 8.96 -8.91 -8.56
N GLU A 149 10.02 -9.29 -9.28
CA GLU A 149 11.39 -8.86 -9.01
C GLU A 149 11.60 -7.38 -9.33
N THR A 150 11.14 -6.93 -10.51
CA THR A 150 11.26 -5.53 -10.95
C THR A 150 10.61 -4.56 -9.98
N ILE A 151 9.41 -4.90 -9.48
CA ILE A 151 8.69 -4.04 -8.53
C ILE A 151 9.14 -4.26 -7.07
N ASN A 152 9.98 -5.26 -6.81
CA ASN A 152 10.36 -5.73 -5.48
C ASN A 152 9.18 -5.80 -4.49
N LEU A 153 8.09 -6.45 -4.90
CA LEU A 153 6.83 -6.46 -4.13
C LEU A 153 6.87 -7.47 -2.98
N ASN A 154 7.57 -8.60 -3.16
CA ASN A 154 7.69 -9.62 -2.11
C ASN A 154 8.39 -9.07 -0.86
N ASP A 155 9.54 -8.42 -1.01
CA ASP A 155 10.29 -7.87 0.12
C ASP A 155 9.49 -6.73 0.78
N TYR A 156 8.89 -5.86 -0.04
CA TYR A 156 8.04 -4.78 0.46
C TYR A 156 6.86 -5.29 1.30
N MET A 157 6.16 -6.33 0.85
CA MET A 157 5.03 -6.91 1.59
C MET A 157 5.49 -7.46 2.95
N LEU A 158 6.61 -8.19 2.96
CA LEU A 158 7.17 -8.77 4.18
C LEU A 158 7.61 -7.67 5.17
N GLU A 159 8.32 -6.65 4.68
CA GLU A 159 8.70 -5.49 5.48
C GLU A 159 7.49 -4.75 6.03
N MET A 160 6.45 -4.54 5.20
CA MET A 160 5.22 -3.87 5.61
C MET A 160 4.53 -4.62 6.75
N VAL A 161 4.46 -5.95 6.72
CA VAL A 161 3.88 -6.76 7.80
C VAL A 161 4.61 -6.48 9.12
N VAL A 162 5.94 -6.54 9.14
CA VAL A 162 6.72 -6.23 10.36
C VAL A 162 6.51 -4.79 10.79
N SER A 163 6.55 -3.87 9.85
CA SER A 163 6.38 -2.43 10.08
C SER A 163 5.05 -2.11 10.75
N VAL A 164 3.98 -2.76 10.30
CA VAL A 164 2.62 -2.64 10.85
C VAL A 164 2.53 -3.31 12.22
N SER A 165 3.05 -4.53 12.38
CA SER A 165 3.06 -5.22 13.68
C SER A 165 3.84 -4.45 14.75
N ASP A 166 5.01 -3.90 14.41
CA ASP A 166 5.82 -3.04 15.29
C ASP A 166 5.02 -1.80 15.70
N LYS A 167 4.26 -1.24 14.76
CA LYS A 167 3.46 -0.05 15.01
C LYS A 167 2.29 -0.33 15.97
N ILE A 168 1.53 -1.39 15.72
CA ILE A 168 0.43 -1.81 16.62
C ILE A 168 0.98 -2.04 18.02
N PHE A 169 2.06 -2.81 18.15
CA PHE A 169 2.65 -3.12 19.44
C PHE A 169 3.13 -1.86 20.18
N THR A 170 3.81 -0.95 19.49
CA THR A 170 4.30 0.29 20.09
C THR A 170 3.15 1.08 20.71
N GLU A 171 2.04 1.23 19.98
CA GLU A 171 0.87 1.98 20.45
C GLU A 171 0.08 1.22 21.54
N LEU A 172 0.07 -0.12 21.51
CA LEU A 172 -0.58 -0.95 22.53
C LEU A 172 0.28 -1.21 23.78
N SER A 173 1.59 -0.97 23.72
CA SER A 173 2.54 -1.36 24.78
C SER A 173 2.20 -0.78 26.15
N VAL A 174 1.54 0.38 26.20
CA VAL A 174 1.07 1.02 27.44
C VAL A 174 -0.05 0.25 28.14
N LYS A 175 -0.75 -0.64 27.42
CA LYS A 175 -1.81 -1.52 27.94
C LYS A 175 -1.30 -2.94 28.23
N PHE A 176 -0.06 -3.25 27.88
CA PHE A 176 0.50 -4.59 28.05
C PHE A 176 1.22 -4.74 29.38
N THR A 177 1.06 -5.91 29.98
CA THR A 177 1.89 -6.35 31.10
C THR A 177 3.34 -6.53 30.66
N LYS A 178 4.28 -6.49 31.61
CA LYS A 178 5.71 -6.74 31.33
C LYS A 178 5.94 -8.08 30.62
N SER A 179 5.22 -9.14 31.03
CA SER A 179 5.30 -10.45 30.39
C SER A 179 4.84 -10.41 28.92
N GLN A 180 3.76 -9.70 28.60
CA GLN A 180 3.30 -9.52 27.22
C GLN A 180 4.32 -8.74 26.38
N ILE A 181 4.96 -7.71 26.96
CA ILE A 181 6.01 -6.94 26.30
C ILE A 181 7.22 -7.83 25.97
N ASP A 182 7.69 -8.64 26.92
CA ASP A 182 8.84 -9.52 26.73
C ASP A 182 8.52 -10.65 25.72
N ASN A 183 7.31 -11.22 25.78
CA ASN A 183 6.82 -12.19 24.81
C ASN A 183 6.78 -11.60 23.40
N TYR A 184 6.32 -10.36 23.24
CA TYR A 184 6.32 -9.70 21.94
C TYR A 184 7.74 -9.44 21.41
N LYS A 185 8.67 -8.96 22.25
CA LYS A 185 10.07 -8.77 21.80
C LYS A 185 10.68 -10.08 21.29
N LYS A 186 10.37 -11.19 21.95
CA LYS A 186 10.75 -12.54 21.50
C LYS A 186 10.06 -12.90 20.18
N LEU A 187 8.74 -12.71 20.08
CA LEU A 187 7.97 -12.98 18.88
C LEU A 187 8.46 -12.15 17.69
N ARG A 188 8.77 -10.87 17.88
CA ARG A 188 9.32 -9.98 16.85
C ARG A 188 10.63 -10.50 16.30
N THR A 189 11.53 -10.94 17.18
CA THR A 189 12.81 -11.55 16.76
C THR A 189 12.56 -12.82 15.95
N GLN A 190 11.63 -13.66 16.41
CA GLN A 190 11.24 -14.89 15.71
C GLN A 190 10.56 -14.60 14.37
N MET A 191 9.72 -13.57 14.27
CA MET A 191 9.08 -13.15 13.02
C MET A 191 10.13 -12.75 12.00
N LYS A 192 11.10 -11.91 12.38
CA LYS A 192 12.20 -11.53 11.48
C LYS A 192 13.01 -12.74 10.99
N GLN A 193 13.24 -13.72 11.85
CA GLN A 193 13.94 -14.95 11.47
C GLN A 193 13.09 -15.81 10.51
N ARG A 194 11.80 -15.98 10.82
CA ARG A 194 10.86 -16.76 10.00
C ARG A 194 10.51 -16.10 8.66
N MET A 195 10.71 -14.79 8.52
CA MET A 195 10.47 -14.10 7.25
C MET A 195 11.26 -14.70 6.10
N GLU A 196 12.53 -15.05 6.33
CA GLU A 196 13.33 -15.71 5.29
C GLU A 196 12.79 -17.09 4.93
N GLU A 197 12.27 -17.83 5.90
CA GLU A 197 11.68 -19.15 5.69
C GLU A 197 10.37 -19.07 4.88
N ILE A 198 9.54 -18.05 5.14
CA ILE A 198 8.25 -17.87 4.43
C ILE A 198 8.39 -17.04 3.15
N ARG A 199 9.55 -16.44 2.88
CA ARG A 199 9.79 -15.58 1.71
C ARG A 199 9.47 -16.29 0.38
N PRO A 200 9.87 -17.56 0.15
CA PRO A 200 9.55 -18.26 -1.09
C PRO A 200 8.05 -18.59 -1.24
N LEU A 201 7.37 -18.89 -0.12
CA LEU A 201 5.93 -19.15 -0.11
C LEU A 201 5.15 -17.87 -0.42
N THR A 202 5.59 -16.74 0.14
CA THR A 202 5.02 -15.41 -0.12
C THR A 202 5.21 -15.03 -1.59
N LYS A 203 6.43 -15.21 -2.14
CA LYS A 203 6.70 -15.00 -3.58
C LYS A 203 5.76 -15.84 -4.44
N SER A 204 5.62 -17.12 -4.14
CA SER A 204 4.78 -18.05 -4.92
C SER A 204 3.29 -17.67 -4.88
N THR A 205 2.81 -17.21 -3.72
CA THR A 205 1.43 -16.73 -3.57
C THR A 205 1.20 -15.44 -4.35
N LEU A 206 2.15 -14.51 -4.32
CA LEU A 206 2.08 -13.28 -5.10
C LEU A 206 2.08 -13.58 -6.60
N MET A 207 3.00 -14.45 -7.06
CA MET A 207 3.05 -14.87 -8.46
C MET A 207 1.75 -15.56 -8.89
N ALA A 208 1.12 -16.37 -8.03
CA ALA A 208 -0.16 -17.00 -8.34
C ALA A 208 -1.29 -15.98 -8.51
N ASN A 209 -1.36 -14.95 -7.65
CA ASN A 209 -2.31 -13.86 -7.81
C ASN A 209 -2.11 -13.15 -9.16
N MET A 210 -0.87 -12.73 -9.45
CA MET A 210 -0.55 -12.06 -10.72
C MET A 210 -0.77 -12.96 -11.94
N TYR A 211 -0.58 -14.28 -11.81
CA TYR A 211 -0.87 -15.24 -12.87
C TYR A 211 -2.34 -15.24 -13.24
N TYR A 212 -3.24 -15.28 -12.26
CA TYR A 212 -4.66 -15.21 -12.56
C TYR A 212 -5.09 -13.84 -13.07
N SER A 213 -4.52 -12.76 -12.53
CA SER A 213 -4.82 -11.41 -13.00
C SER A 213 -4.39 -11.18 -14.45
N TYR A 214 -3.23 -11.71 -14.87
CA TYR A 214 -2.59 -11.30 -16.11
C TYR A 214 -2.47 -12.41 -17.16
N LYS A 215 -3.10 -13.58 -16.95
CA LYS A 215 -3.09 -14.69 -17.93
C LYS A 215 -3.61 -14.31 -19.32
N ASP A 216 -4.45 -13.27 -19.42
CA ASP A 216 -5.08 -12.80 -20.66
C ASP A 216 -4.29 -11.64 -21.33
N LEU A 217 -3.08 -11.34 -20.84
CA LEU A 217 -2.15 -10.43 -21.49
C LEU A 217 -1.38 -11.14 -22.60
N ARG A 218 -1.15 -10.41 -23.71
CA ARG A 218 -0.23 -10.83 -24.77
C ARG A 218 1.21 -10.63 -24.29
N TYR A 219 2.16 -11.41 -24.83
CA TYR A 219 3.57 -11.27 -24.45
C TYR A 219 4.14 -9.86 -24.72
N SER A 220 3.74 -9.23 -25.83
CA SER A 220 4.13 -7.84 -26.11
C SER A 220 3.59 -6.87 -25.05
N GLU A 221 2.43 -7.14 -24.47
CA GLU A 221 1.85 -6.30 -23.41
C GLU A 221 2.64 -6.48 -22.10
N PHE A 222 3.13 -7.68 -21.79
CA PHE A 222 4.06 -7.89 -20.69
C PHE A 222 5.37 -7.11 -20.89
N ASP A 223 5.95 -7.17 -22.09
CA ASP A 223 7.17 -6.43 -22.41
C ASP A 223 6.97 -4.90 -22.21
N GLU A 224 5.85 -4.35 -22.69
CA GLU A 224 5.51 -2.93 -22.51
C GLU A 224 5.33 -2.54 -21.03
N ILE A 225 4.69 -3.40 -20.22
CA ILE A 225 4.52 -3.17 -18.78
C ILE A 225 5.88 -3.20 -18.05
N LEU A 226 6.72 -4.20 -18.34
CA LEU A 226 8.06 -4.31 -17.75
C LEU A 226 8.95 -3.13 -18.15
N ASN A 227 8.89 -2.69 -19.41
CA ASN A 227 9.58 -1.50 -19.88
C ASN A 227 9.14 -0.25 -19.11
N PHE A 228 7.83 -0.10 -18.86
CA PHE A 228 7.32 0.98 -18.03
C PHE A 228 7.89 0.90 -16.61
N TYR A 229 7.80 -0.26 -15.92
CA TYR A 229 8.30 -0.39 -14.54
C TYR A 229 9.81 -0.18 -14.41
N ASN A 230 10.57 -0.50 -15.46
CA ASN A 230 12.02 -0.25 -15.50
C ASN A 230 12.40 1.20 -15.81
N SER A 231 11.48 1.99 -16.37
CA SER A 231 11.68 3.41 -16.65
C SER A 231 11.82 4.26 -15.38
N VAL A 232 12.34 5.49 -15.51
CA VAL A 232 12.43 6.46 -14.42
C VAL A 232 11.05 6.72 -13.78
N SER A 233 10.02 6.88 -14.62
CA SER A 233 8.66 7.14 -14.17
C SER A 233 8.05 5.93 -13.44
N GLY A 234 8.28 4.72 -13.94
CA GLY A 234 7.82 3.49 -13.29
C GLY A 234 8.48 3.25 -11.93
N LYS A 235 9.81 3.42 -11.85
CA LYS A 235 10.55 3.31 -10.57
C LYS A 235 10.11 4.35 -9.56
N LEU A 236 9.88 5.60 -9.99
CA LEU A 236 9.35 6.64 -9.12
C LEU A 236 7.94 6.29 -8.64
N TYR A 237 7.06 5.84 -9.54
CA TYR A 237 5.72 5.38 -9.19
C TYR A 237 5.78 4.30 -8.10
N ILE A 238 6.55 3.23 -8.31
CA ILE A 238 6.69 2.13 -7.34
C ILE A 238 7.17 2.68 -5.98
N SER A 239 8.20 3.52 -5.97
CA SER A 239 8.76 4.08 -4.74
C SER A 239 7.76 4.96 -3.98
N VAL A 240 7.07 5.86 -4.69
CA VAL A 240 6.11 6.78 -4.10
C VAL A 240 4.89 6.03 -3.59
N SER A 241 4.31 5.13 -4.39
CA SER A 241 3.16 4.31 -3.98
C SER A 241 3.47 3.51 -2.73
N LYS A 242 4.65 2.88 -2.65
CA LYS A 242 5.08 2.14 -1.45
C LYS A 242 5.13 3.03 -0.20
N LYS A 243 5.76 4.20 -0.31
CA LYS A 243 5.88 5.18 0.79
C LYS A 243 4.52 5.72 1.23
N VAL A 244 3.63 6.04 0.28
CA VAL A 244 2.30 6.56 0.57
C VAL A 244 1.47 5.51 1.28
N THR A 245 1.41 4.28 0.77
CA THR A 245 0.65 3.20 1.39
C THR A 245 1.15 2.90 2.80
N GLU A 246 2.47 2.77 2.99
CA GLU A 246 3.05 2.51 4.31
C GLU A 246 2.73 3.62 5.32
N ALA A 247 2.93 4.88 4.92
CA ALA A 247 2.65 6.02 5.78
C ALA A 247 1.15 6.14 6.11
N ALA A 248 0.27 5.92 5.12
CA ALA A 248 -1.18 5.97 5.29
C ALA A 248 -1.66 4.92 6.28
N VAL A 249 -1.25 3.66 6.08
CA VAL A 249 -1.58 2.55 6.97
C VAL A 249 -1.12 2.85 8.41
N LYS A 250 0.15 3.24 8.59
CA LYS A 250 0.69 3.54 9.92
C LYS A 250 -0.05 4.68 10.61
N LYS A 251 -0.41 5.73 9.87
CA LYS A 251 -1.16 6.86 10.42
C LYS A 251 -2.56 6.44 10.85
N CYS A 252 -3.28 5.69 10.01
CA CYS A 252 -4.61 5.19 10.33
C CYS A 252 -4.59 4.31 11.60
N ILE A 253 -3.59 3.43 11.73
CA ILE A 253 -3.41 2.59 12.92
C ILE A 253 -3.12 3.44 14.16
N THR A 254 -2.23 4.42 14.09
CA THR A 254 -1.95 5.33 15.21
C THR A 254 -3.20 6.08 15.65
N ASP A 255 -3.92 6.68 14.70
CA ASP A 255 -5.10 7.49 15.02
C ASP A 255 -6.18 6.63 15.67
N PHE A 256 -6.39 5.43 15.13
CA PHE A 256 -7.28 4.44 15.69
C PHE A 256 -6.88 4.10 17.14
N LEU A 257 -5.67 3.58 17.36
CA LEU A 257 -5.24 3.11 18.67
C LEU A 257 -5.22 4.22 19.72
N LYS A 258 -4.84 5.45 19.34
CA LYS A 258 -4.92 6.61 20.24
C LYS A 258 -6.36 6.99 20.58
N SER A 259 -7.28 6.92 19.62
CA SER A 259 -8.68 7.26 19.84
C SER A 259 -9.38 6.29 20.79
N VAL A 260 -8.95 5.02 20.84
CA VAL A 260 -9.49 4.01 21.77
C VAL A 260 -8.74 3.99 23.10
N ALA A 261 -7.46 4.36 23.15
CA ALA A 261 -6.70 4.45 24.41
C ALA A 261 -7.14 5.60 25.33
N LYS A 262 -7.59 6.74 24.78
CA LYS A 262 -8.04 7.90 25.58
C LYS A 262 -9.27 7.64 26.45
N ASN A 263 -10.06 6.61 26.15
CA ASN A 263 -11.30 6.32 26.87
C ASN A 263 -11.14 5.26 27.98
N SER A 264 -9.94 4.71 28.19
CA SER A 264 -9.68 3.62 29.12
C SER A 264 -8.92 4.02 30.39
N VAL A 265 -8.82 5.32 30.71
CA VAL A 265 -8.08 5.84 31.88
C VAL A 265 -9.00 6.64 32.81
N THR A 266 -10.29 6.30 32.84
CA THR A 266 -11.22 6.81 33.86
C THR A 266 -11.69 5.65 34.71
N GLU A 267 -10.82 5.20 35.61
CA GLU A 267 -11.15 4.57 36.89
C GLU A 267 -10.26 5.19 37.98
#